data_AF-A0A7X9CNX1-F1
#
_entry.id   AF-A0A7X9CNX1-F1
#
_cell.length_a   1.000
_cell.length_b   1.000
_cell.length_c   1.000
_cell.angle_alpha   90.00
_cell.angle_beta   90.00
_cell.angle_gamma   90.00
#
_symmetry.space_group_name_H-M   'P 1'
#
loop_
_entity.id
_entity.type
_entity.pdbx_description
1 polymer ?
#
loop_
_entity_poly.entity_id
_entity_poly.type
_entity_poly.pdbx_seq_one_letter_code
_entity_poly.pdbx_strand_id
1 'polypeptide(L)'
;MKFQDYKYTRPNLEQIGKDMEMLLEKFRESESFEEQNKLMEEINKIRSNVDTMGNLVYIRHSINTEDEFYAKEQDFLDENMPIYQNIEFKFYKELVDSKFRNE
;
A
#
# COMPACT_ATOMS: atom_id res chain seq x y z
N MET A 1 -1.27 22.88 -5.01
CA MET A 1 -0.02 22.14 -5.31
C MET A 1 -0.02 21.80 -6.80
N LYS A 2 1.11 21.94 -7.49
CA LYS A 2 1.28 21.44 -8.87
C LYS A 2 1.86 20.02 -8.81
N PHE A 3 1.64 19.21 -9.85
CA PHE A 3 2.12 17.83 -9.91
C PHE A 3 3.64 17.69 -9.67
N GLN A 4 4.43 18.63 -10.21
CA GLN A 4 5.88 18.68 -10.01
C GLN A 4 6.30 18.88 -8.55
N ASP A 5 5.43 19.43 -7.69
CA ASP A 5 5.73 19.70 -6.28
C ASP A 5 5.56 18.43 -5.41
N TYR A 6 5.01 17.34 -5.97
CA TYR A 6 4.77 16.09 -5.23
C TYR A 6 6.10 15.41 -4.98
N LYS A 7 6.44 15.15 -3.71
CA LYS A 7 7.70 14.49 -3.36
C LYS A 7 7.55 12.98 -3.52
N TYR A 8 8.48 12.42 -4.28
CA TYR A 8 8.64 10.97 -4.34
C TYR A 8 9.59 10.53 -3.23
N THR A 9 9.18 9.50 -2.49
CA THR A 9 10.01 8.78 -1.54
C THR A 9 9.79 7.30 -1.79
N ARG A 10 10.86 6.55 -2.04
CA ARG A 10 10.75 5.10 -2.27
C ARG A 10 10.12 4.42 -1.04
N PRO A 11 9.00 3.68 -1.20
CA PRO A 11 8.39 2.96 -0.09
C PRO A 11 9.28 1.79 0.35
N ASN A 12 9.45 1.62 1.66
CA ASN A 12 10.10 0.43 2.21
C ASN A 12 9.07 -0.70 2.27
N LEU A 13 8.95 -1.45 1.17
CA LEU A 13 7.97 -2.51 1.01
C LEU A 13 8.14 -3.66 2.02
N GLU A 14 9.36 -3.93 2.47
CA GLU A 14 9.61 -4.91 3.53
C GLU A 14 9.01 -4.47 4.88
N GLN A 15 9.25 -3.21 5.27
CA GLN A 15 8.68 -2.67 6.50
C GLN A 15 7.16 -2.57 6.42
N ILE A 16 6.63 -2.10 5.28
CA ILE A 16 5.19 -2.07 5.01
C ILE A 16 4.58 -3.45 5.16
N GLY A 17 5.26 -4.51 4.68
CA GLY A 17 4.79 -5.88 4.86
C GLY A 17 4.66 -6.26 6.33
N LYS A 18 5.66 -5.97 7.16
CA LYS A 18 5.62 -6.23 8.61
C LYS A 18 4.50 -5.44 9.28
N ASP A 19 4.35 -4.17 8.94
CA ASP A 19 3.32 -3.29 9.50
C ASP A 19 1.91 -3.78 9.15
N MET A 20 1.70 -4.18 7.89
CA MET A 20 0.43 -4.72 7.42
C MET A 20 0.11 -6.07 8.09
N GLU A 21 1.09 -6.96 8.29
CA GLU A 21 0.85 -8.23 8.98
C GLU A 21 0.40 -8.01 10.43
N MET A 22 1.04 -7.08 11.15
CA MET A 22 0.62 -6.70 12.51
C MET A 22 -0.80 -6.08 12.53
N LEU A 23 -1.12 -5.21 11.57
CA LEU A 23 -2.44 -4.60 11.50
C LEU A 23 -3.53 -5.62 11.17
N LEU A 24 -3.25 -6.58 10.29
CA LEU A 24 -4.16 -7.66 9.95
C LEU A 24 -4.40 -8.63 11.13
N GLU A 25 -3.37 -8.87 11.94
CA GLU A 25 -3.53 -9.66 13.17
C GLU A 25 -4.48 -8.97 14.16
N LYS A 26 -4.25 -7.68 14.43
CA LYS A 26 -5.18 -6.88 15.24
C LYS A 26 -6.58 -6.81 14.64
N PHE A 27 -6.68 -6.73 13.31
CA PHE A 27 -7.97 -6.68 12.62
C PHE A 27 -8.76 -7.97 12.86
N ARG A 28 -8.12 -9.14 12.83
CA ARG A 28 -8.74 -10.42 13.16
C ARG A 28 -9.19 -10.52 14.62
N GLU A 29 -8.37 -10.02 15.53
CA GLU A 29 -8.59 -10.15 16.98
C GLU A 29 -9.58 -9.13 17.56
N SER A 30 -9.77 -8.01 16.87
CA SER A 30 -10.68 -6.92 17.27
C SER A 30 -12.04 -7.40 17.79
N GLU A 31 -12.55 -6.77 18.84
CA GLU A 31 -13.77 -7.19 19.52
C GLU A 31 -15.01 -6.35 19.16
N SER A 32 -14.83 -5.32 18.33
CA SER A 32 -15.92 -4.45 17.86
C SER A 32 -15.73 -4.00 16.40
N PHE A 33 -16.85 -3.67 15.75
CA PHE A 33 -16.85 -3.03 14.44
C PHE A 33 -16.02 -1.74 14.43
N GLU A 34 -16.16 -0.90 15.45
CA GLU A 34 -15.43 0.36 15.56
C GLU A 34 -13.91 0.17 15.62
N GLU A 35 -13.44 -0.90 16.27
CA GLU A 35 -12.03 -1.27 16.29
C GLU A 35 -11.54 -1.76 14.93
N GLN A 36 -12.30 -2.64 14.26
CA GLN A 36 -11.98 -3.05 12.89
C GLN A 36 -11.92 -1.88 11.93
N ASN A 37 -12.89 -0.96 12.02
CA ASN A 37 -12.94 0.19 11.12
C ASN A 37 -11.72 1.10 11.30
N LYS A 38 -11.27 1.34 12.54
CA LYS A 38 -10.03 2.09 12.80
C LYS A 38 -8.79 1.42 12.22
N LEU A 39 -8.67 0.10 12.38
CA LEU A 39 -7.55 -0.67 11.83
C LEU A 39 -7.60 -0.67 10.29
N MET A 40 -8.79 -0.73 9.70
CA MET A 40 -8.99 -0.60 8.26
C MET A 40 -8.57 0.80 7.75
N GLU A 41 -8.85 1.87 8.48
CA GLU A 41 -8.35 3.21 8.13
C GLU A 41 -6.83 3.29 8.15
N GLU A 42 -6.16 2.66 9.13
CA GLU A 42 -4.70 2.58 9.19
C GLU A 42 -4.12 1.79 8.02
N ILE A 43 -4.70 0.62 7.71
CA ILE A 43 -4.36 -0.18 6.54
C ILE A 43 -4.50 0.66 5.26
N ASN A 44 -5.63 1.34 5.07
CA ASN A 44 -5.89 2.14 3.87
C ASN A 44 -4.94 3.35 3.75
N LYS A 45 -4.48 3.94 4.86
CA LYS A 45 -3.44 4.99 4.82
C LYS A 45 -2.11 4.44 4.28
N ILE A 46 -1.69 3.27 4.74
CA ILE A 46 -0.47 2.61 4.23
C ILE A 46 -0.62 2.33 2.74
N ARG A 47 -1.75 1.73 2.34
CA ARG A 47 -2.02 1.40 0.93
C ARG A 47 -2.01 2.63 0.03
N SER A 48 -2.71 3.68 0.44
CA SER A 48 -2.76 4.95 -0.29
C SER A 48 -1.37 5.58 -0.49
N ASN A 49 -0.48 5.45 0.50
CA ASN A 49 0.89 5.96 0.38
C ASN A 49 1.71 5.17 -0.64
N VAL A 50 1.60 3.83 -0.64
CA VAL A 50 2.25 2.95 -1.61
C VAL A 50 1.78 3.27 -3.02
N ASP A 51 0.47 3.36 -3.22
CA ASP A 51 -0.15 3.71 -4.50
C ASP A 51 0.28 5.11 -4.96
N THR A 52 0.35 6.08 -4.05
CA THR A 52 0.79 7.44 -4.40
C THR A 52 2.23 7.43 -4.92
N MET A 53 3.14 6.74 -4.24
CA MET A 53 4.54 6.67 -4.65
C MET A 53 4.70 5.90 -5.97
N GLY A 54 3.97 4.78 -6.13
CA GLY A 54 3.96 4.01 -7.37
C GLY A 54 3.46 4.80 -8.57
N ASN A 55 2.34 5.51 -8.41
CA ASN A 55 1.78 6.36 -9.46
C ASN A 55 2.72 7.53 -9.83
N LEU A 56 3.41 8.12 -8.87
CA LEU A 56 4.39 9.17 -9.15
C LEU A 56 5.54 8.67 -10.02
N VAL A 57 6.05 7.47 -9.75
CA VAL A 57 7.11 6.85 -10.57
C VAL A 57 6.57 6.54 -11.96
N TYR A 58 5.43 5.86 -12.06
CA TYR A 58 4.82 5.48 -13.33
C TYR A 58 4.57 6.69 -14.25
N ILE A 59 4.00 7.76 -13.72
CA ILE A 59 3.72 8.98 -14.50
C ILE A 59 5.04 9.65 -14.92
N ARG A 60 6.02 9.77 -14.03
CA ARG A 60 7.27 10.46 -14.35
C ARG A 60 8.15 9.68 -15.31
N HIS A 61 8.19 8.36 -15.16
CA HIS A 61 8.87 7.47 -16.10
C HIS A 61 8.21 7.51 -17.48
N SER A 62 6.87 7.46 -17.55
CA SER A 62 6.15 7.52 -18.84
C SER A 62 6.26 8.86 -19.56
N ILE A 63 6.50 9.97 -18.83
CA ILE A 63 6.81 11.28 -19.43
C ILE A 63 8.20 11.29 -20.07
N ASN A 64 9.19 10.67 -19.43
CA ASN A 64 10.56 10.59 -19.93
C ASN A 64 11.20 9.24 -19.57
N THR A 65 11.19 8.30 -20.51
CA THR A 65 11.74 6.95 -20.31
C THR A 65 13.27 6.92 -20.28
N GLU A 66 13.94 7.99 -20.71
CA GLU A 66 15.40 8.14 -20.64
C GLU A 66 15.88 8.69 -19.28
N ASP A 67 14.96 9.07 -18.39
CA ASP A 67 15.30 9.46 -17.03
C ASP A 67 15.74 8.22 -16.22
N GLU A 68 17.05 8.07 -16.03
CA GLU A 68 17.63 6.93 -15.31
C GLU A 68 17.12 6.78 -13.88
N PHE A 69 16.73 7.87 -13.21
CA PHE A 69 16.22 7.78 -11.85
C PHE A 69 14.87 7.09 -11.86
N TYR A 70 13.92 7.59 -12.65
CA TYR A 70 12.58 7.00 -12.70
C TYR A 70 12.55 5.63 -13.39
N ALA A 71 13.48 5.33 -14.30
CA ALA A 71 13.66 3.98 -14.83
C ALA A 71 14.03 2.98 -13.72
N LYS A 72 15.03 3.29 -12.88
CA LYS A 72 15.43 2.44 -11.75
C LYS A 72 14.35 2.30 -10.68
N GLU A 73 13.56 3.35 -10.44
CA GLU A 73 12.41 3.26 -9.55
C GLU A 73 11.28 2.40 -10.12
N GLN A 74 11.04 2.46 -11.45
CA GLN A 74 10.05 1.62 -12.11
C GLN A 74 10.46 0.15 -12.03
N ASP A 75 11.72 -0.18 -12.34
CA ASP A 75 12.26 -1.54 -12.21
C ASP A 75 12.10 -2.08 -10.78
N PHE A 76 12.41 -1.24 -9.78
CA PHE A 76 12.21 -1.59 -8.37
C PHE A 76 10.75 -1.91 -8.06
N LEU A 77 9.80 -1.09 -8.55
CA LEU A 77 8.38 -1.33 -8.33
C LEU A 77 7.91 -2.60 -9.05
N ASP A 78 8.35 -2.83 -10.29
CA ASP A 78 7.97 -4.02 -11.07
C ASP A 78 8.42 -5.32 -10.38
N GLU A 79 9.62 -5.32 -9.78
CA GLU A 79 10.14 -6.47 -9.03
C GLU A 79 9.44 -6.67 -7.68
N ASN A 80 9.12 -5.59 -6.96
CA ASN A 80 8.73 -5.69 -5.55
C ASN A 80 7.22 -5.52 -5.30
N MET A 81 6.45 -4.92 -6.22
CA MET A 81 5.01 -4.79 -6.05
C MET A 81 4.23 -6.10 -5.94
N PRO A 82 4.64 -7.23 -6.57
CA PRO A 82 3.98 -8.51 -6.32
C PRO A 82 3.98 -8.93 -4.83
N ILE A 83 5.01 -8.55 -4.07
CA ILE A 83 5.08 -8.80 -2.62
C ILE A 83 3.98 -8.03 -1.90
N TYR A 84 3.81 -6.76 -2.27
CA TYR A 84 2.76 -5.90 -1.74
C TYR A 84 1.34 -6.38 -2.13
N GLN A 85 1.14 -6.81 -3.38
CA GLN A 85 -0.14 -7.36 -3.85
C GLN A 85 -0.59 -8.60 -3.06
N ASN A 86 0.35 -9.45 -2.64
CA ASN A 86 0.04 -10.58 -1.77
C ASN A 86 -0.49 -10.12 -0.40
N ILE A 87 0.01 -9.01 0.13
CA ILE A 87 -0.47 -8.43 1.39
C ILE A 87 -1.87 -7.84 1.22
N GLU A 88 -2.13 -7.15 0.11
CA GLU A 88 -3.48 -6.67 -0.21
C GLU A 88 -4.48 -7.83 -0.34
N PHE A 89 -4.07 -8.92 -0.99
CA PHE A 89 -4.89 -10.13 -1.07
C PHE A 89 -5.23 -10.68 0.33
N LYS A 90 -4.25 -10.76 1.25
CA LYS A 90 -4.50 -11.15 2.64
C LYS A 90 -5.52 -10.21 3.30
N PHE A 91 -5.38 -8.89 3.14
CA PHE A 91 -6.35 -7.93 3.68
C PHE A 91 -7.76 -8.17 3.17
N TYR A 92 -7.94 -8.33 1.86
CA TYR A 92 -9.26 -8.61 1.29
C TYR A 92 -9.85 -9.93 1.81
N LYS A 93 -9.01 -10.94 2.01
CA LYS A 93 -9.43 -12.21 2.62
C LYS A 93 -9.96 -11.99 4.04
N GLU A 94 -9.23 -11.27 4.89
CA GLU A 94 -9.69 -10.97 6.25
C GLU A 94 -10.98 -10.12 6.25
N LEU A 95 -11.13 -9.21 5.30
CA LEU A 95 -12.33 -8.38 5.17
C LEU A 95 -13.56 -9.22 4.83
N VAL A 96 -13.45 -10.19 3.91
CA VAL A 96 -14.58 -11.06 3.54
C VAL A 96 -14.92 -12.09 4.62
N ASP A 97 -13.93 -12.49 5.42
CA ASP A 97 -14.06 -13.43 6.53
C ASP A 97 -14.40 -12.74 7.87
N SER A 98 -14.50 -11.41 7.89
CA SER A 98 -14.77 -10.65 9.11
C SER A 98 -16.12 -11.02 9.73
N LYS A 99 -16.11 -11.21 11.06
CA LYS A 99 -17.32 -11.36 11.89
C LYS A 99 -18.27 -10.17 11.85
N PHE A 100 -17.75 -8.99 11.48
CA PHE A 100 -18.46 -7.72 11.43
C PHE A 100 -18.89 -7.32 10.01
N ARG A 101 -18.81 -8.25 9.04
CA ARG A 101 -19.09 -7.99 7.63
C ARG A 101 -20.52 -7.49 7.32
N ASN A 102 -21.50 -7.82 8.18
CA ASN A 102 -22.92 -7.48 7.96
C ASN A 102 -23.36 -6.20 8.69
N GLU A 103 -22.45 -5.53 9.40
CA GLU A 103 -22.67 -4.24 10.07
C GLU A 103 -22.40 -3.08 9.11
#